data_AF-A0A800C9M7-F1
#
_entry.id   AF-A0A800C9M7-F1
#
_cell.length_a   1.000
_cell.length_b   1.000
_cell.length_c   1.000
_cell.angle_alpha   90.00
_cell.angle_beta   90.00
_cell.angle_gamma   90.00
#
_symmetry.space_group_name_H-M   'P 1'
#
loop_
_entity.id
_entity.type
_entity.pdbx_description
1 polymer ?
#
loop_
_entity_poly.entity_id
_entity_poly.type
_entity_poly.pdbx_seq_one_letter_code
_entity_poly.pdbx_strand_id
1 'polypeptide(L)' 'MNRLYIFWNHVRGRTCHTCAYLHIFMSSGDGQVSKRHAFCRNPDSPYANRPIPNEAWCPHYRAANRAPKEQAS' A
#
# COMPACT_ATOMS: atom_id res chain seq x y z
N MET A 1 -12.30 12.67 6.95
CA MET A 1 -11.21 12.18 7.85
C MET A 1 -10.36 13.36 8.30
N ASN A 2 -10.07 13.45 9.59
CA ASN A 2 -9.36 14.58 10.18
C ASN A 2 -7.85 14.54 9.79
N ARG A 3 -7.27 15.65 9.33
CA ARG A 3 -5.88 15.69 8.82
C ARG A 3 -4.84 15.33 9.90
N LEU A 4 -5.08 15.74 11.14
CA LEU A 4 -4.26 15.36 12.30
C LEU A 4 -4.22 13.84 12.49
N TYR A 5 -5.36 13.17 12.33
CA TYR A 5 -5.45 11.73 12.50
C TYR A 5 -4.65 10.97 11.43
N ILE A 6 -4.66 11.46 10.19
CA ILE A 6 -3.84 10.90 9.10
C ILE A 6 -2.35 11.08 9.41
N PHE A 7 -1.96 12.28 9.85
CA PHE A 7 -0.59 12.58 10.25
C PHE A 7 -0.10 11.67 11.39
N TRP A 8 -0.90 11.50 12.44
CA TRP A 8 -0.56 10.61 13.56
C TRP A 8 -0.41 9.15 13.12
N ASN A 9 -1.25 8.66 12.21
CA ASN A 9 -1.09 7.31 11.65
C ASN A 9 0.18 7.18 10.81
N HIS A 10 0.51 8.22 10.02
CA HIS A 10 1.74 8.26 9.23
C HIS A 10 3.00 8.21 10.11
N VAL A 11 3.06 9.03 11.18
CA VAL A 11 4.16 9.00 12.17
C VAL A 11 4.29 7.65 12.85
N ARG A 12 3.16 6.95 13.08
CA ARG A 12 3.16 5.58 13.62
C ARG A 12 3.49 4.50 12.59
N GLY A 13 3.87 4.88 11.37
CA GLY A 13 4.17 3.95 10.28
C GLY A 13 2.96 3.17 9.78
N ARG A 14 1.73 3.63 10.05
CA ARG A 14 0.49 3.05 9.56
C ARG A 14 0.14 3.75 8.26
N THR A 15 0.61 3.22 7.14
CA THR A 15 0.35 3.75 5.80
C THR A 15 -0.22 2.65 4.92
N CYS A 16 -0.75 2.99 3.75
CA CYS A 16 -1.16 1.97 2.79
C CYS A 16 0.00 1.02 2.40
N HIS A 17 1.26 1.47 2.48
CA HIS A 17 2.44 0.63 2.23
C HIS A 17 2.77 -0.38 3.34
N THR A 18 2.24 -0.19 4.55
CA THR A 18 2.40 -1.15 5.66
C THR A 18 1.10 -1.92 5.95
N CYS A 19 0.12 -1.79 5.06
CA CYS A 19 -1.18 -2.43 5.18
C CYS A 19 -1.13 -3.86 4.64
N ALA A 20 -1.82 -4.79 5.30
CA ALA A 20 -1.97 -6.19 4.88
C ALA A 20 -2.66 -6.33 3.51
N TYR A 21 -3.48 -5.35 3.13
CA TYR A 21 -4.18 -5.33 1.84
C TYR A 21 -3.35 -4.78 0.69
N LEU A 22 -2.12 -4.34 0.94
CA LEU A 22 -1.22 -3.91 -0.12
C LEU A 22 -0.89 -5.10 -1.03
N HIS A 23 -0.94 -4.86 -2.33
CA HIS A 23 -0.32 -5.74 -3.31
C HIS A 23 0.60 -4.93 -4.18
N ILE A 24 1.85 -5.40 -4.26
CA ILE A 24 2.85 -4.83 -5.14
C ILE A 24 3.07 -5.85 -6.24
N PHE A 25 2.95 -5.40 -7.49
CA PHE A 25 3.33 -6.20 -8.64
C PHE A 25 4.33 -5.43 -9.49
N MET A 26 5.26 -6.16 -10.08
CA MET A 26 6.17 -5.62 -11.08
C MET A 26 5.57 -5.91 -12.45
N SER A 27 5.33 -4.85 -13.22
CA SER A 27 4.94 -5.00 -14.61
C SER A 27 6.18 -4.81 -15.47
N SER A 28 6.58 -5.87 -16.18
CA SER A 28 7.63 -5.84 -17.20
C SER A 28 6.93 -5.97 -18.55
N GLY A 29 6.63 -4.84 -19.20
CA GLY A 29 6.07 -4.85 -20.55
C GLY A 29 7.19 -4.80 -21.58
N ASP A 30 7.25 -5.75 -22.51
CA ASP A 30 8.00 -5.76 -23.79
C ASP A 30 9.16 -4.76 -23.94
N GLY A 31 10.19 -4.83 -23.08
CA GLY A 31 11.39 -4.00 -23.18
C GLY A 31 11.36 -2.62 -22.47
N GLN A 32 10.30 -2.31 -21.73
CA GLN A 32 10.22 -1.13 -20.85
C GLN A 32 10.77 -1.44 -19.45
N VAL A 33 11.34 -0.42 -18.80
CA VAL A 33 11.83 -0.48 -17.41
C VAL A 33 10.73 -1.02 -16.50
N SER A 34 11.05 -2.05 -15.71
CA SER A 34 10.14 -2.66 -14.74
C SER A 34 9.57 -1.61 -13.80
N LYS A 35 8.27 -1.31 -13.92
CA LYS A 35 7.59 -0.38 -13.02
C LYS A 35 6.94 -1.16 -11.88
N ARG A 36 7.22 -0.70 -10.66
CA ARG A 36 6.59 -1.21 -9.43
C ARG A 36 5.23 -0.53 -9.27
N HIS A 37 4.16 -1.31 -9.37
CA HIS A 37 2.79 -0.84 -9.16
C HIS A 37 2.29 -1.31 -7.79
N ALA A 38 1.68 -0.39 -7.04
CA ALA A 38 1.06 -0.67 -5.75
C ALA A 38 -0.45 -0.46 -5.84
N PHE A 39 -1.23 -1.48 -5.47
CA PHE A 39 -2.69 -1.42 -5.42
C PHE A 39 -3.25 -1.96 -4.11
N CYS A 40 -4.45 -1.53 -3.77
CA CYS A 40 -5.15 -1.96 -2.56
C CYS A 40 -6.13 -3.08 -2.93
N ARG A 41 -6.04 -4.25 -2.30
CA ARG A 41 -6.97 -5.36 -2.54
C ARG A 41 -8.29 -5.26 -1.79
N ASN A 42 -8.45 -4.29 -0.89
CA ASN A 42 -9.68 -4.14 -0.15
C ASN A 42 -10.74 -3.42 -1.01
N PRO A 43 -11.88 -4.06 -1.33
CA PRO A 43 -12.92 -3.45 -2.16
C PRO A 43 -13.55 -2.20 -1.53
N ASP A 44 -13.60 -2.12 -0.21
CA ASP A 44 -14.14 -0.95 0.53
C ASP A 44 -13.11 0.18 0.66
N SER A 45 -11.87 -0.03 0.21
CA SER A 45 -10.86 1.01 0.22
C SER A 45 -11.14 2.03 -0.88
N PRO A 46 -10.96 3.33 -0.62
CA PRO A 46 -11.02 4.36 -1.67
C PRO A 46 -9.93 4.18 -2.75
N TYR A 47 -8.96 3.27 -2.52
CA TYR A 47 -7.85 2.97 -3.42
C TYR A 47 -7.93 1.58 -4.08
N ALA A 48 -9.08 0.89 -4.02
CA ALA A 48 -9.24 -0.49 -4.53
C ALA A 48 -8.85 -0.66 -6.00
N ASN A 49 -9.02 0.39 -6.82
CA ASN A 49 -8.74 0.38 -8.27
C ASN A 49 -7.88 1.57 -8.70
N ARG A 50 -7.08 2.12 -7.78
CA ARG A 50 -6.26 3.31 -8.03
C ARG A 50 -4.84 3.10 -7.52
N PRO A 51 -3.83 3.71 -8.15
CA PRO A 51 -2.48 3.72 -7.60
C PRO A 51 -2.51 4.33 -6.21
N ILE A 52 -1.93 3.62 -5.24
CA ILE A 52 -1.84 4.08 -3.86
C ILE A 52 -0.78 5.20 -3.79
N PRO A 53 -1.13 6.41 -3.31
CA PRO A 53 -0.13 7.41 -2.96
C PRO A 53 0.64 7.00 -1.70
N ASN A 54 1.91 7.36 -1.61
CA ASN A 54 2.79 7.03 -0.47
C ASN A 54 2.21 7.48 0.88
N GLU A 55 1.50 8.62 0.90
CA GLU A 55 0.95 9.24 2.10
C GLU A 55 -0.51 8.83 2.40
N ALA A 56 -1.09 7.94 1.60
CA ALA A 56 -2.47 7.51 1.78
C ALA A 56 -2.67 6.66 3.03
N TRP A 57 -3.82 6.88 3.66
CA TRP A 57 -4.34 6.09 4.77
C TRP A 57 -5.84 5.92 4.61
N CYS A 58 -6.40 4.79 5.07
CA CYS A 58 -7.84 4.54 5.08
C CYS A 58 -8.29 3.84 6.38
N PRO A 59 -9.59 3.95 6.76
CA PRO A 59 -10.14 3.33 7.96
C PRO A 59 -10.01 1.80 7.99
N HIS A 60 -9.93 1.17 6.83
CA HIS A 60 -9.76 -0.27 6.71
C HIS A 60 -8.30 -0.74 6.78
N TYR A 61 -7.40 0.12 7.28
CA TYR A 61 -6.02 -0.27 7.53
C TYR A 61 -5.96 -1.49 8.46
N ARG A 62 -5.30 -2.54 7.99
CA ARG A 62 -4.87 -3.67 8.82
C ARG A 62 -3.37 -3.74 8.77
N ALA A 63 -2.72 -3.79 9.92
CA ALA A 63 -1.28 -3.98 9.97
C ALA A 63 -0.93 -5.29 9.24
N ALA A 64 0.00 -5.22 8.28
CA ALA A 64 0.63 -6.45 7.80
C ALA A 64 1.32 -7.07 9.02
N ASN A 65 0.90 -8.27 9.42
CA ASN A 65 1.69 -9.05 10.39
C ASN A 65 3.10 -9.12 9.81
N ARG A 66 4.10 -8.57 10.50
CA ARG A 66 5.51 -8.66 10.10
C ARG A 66 5.88 -10.15 10.11
N ALA A 67 5.67 -10.83 9.00
CA ALA A 67 6.42 -12.03 8.64
C ALA A 67 7.62 -11.55 7.83
N PRO A 68 8.86 -11.88 8.23
CA PRO A 68 10.05 -11.38 7.57
C PRO A 68 10.29 -12.11 6.24
N LYS A 69 11.01 -11.40 5.34
CA LYS A 69 11.71 -11.85 4.12
C LYS A 69 10.94 -11.76 2.79
N GLU A 70 11.29 -10.72 2.05
CA GLU A 70 11.99 -10.84 0.77
C GLU A 70 11.79 -12.19 0.06
N GLN A 71 10.78 -12.27 -0.79
CA GLN A 71 10.77 -13.25 -1.88
C GLN A 71 11.66 -12.70 -3.00
N ALA A 72 12.97 -12.92 -2.85
CA ALA A 72 13.87 -13.02 -3.98
C ALA A 72 13.53 -14.35 -4.69
N SER A 73 13.23 -14.27 -5.97
CA SER A 73 13.10 -15.41 -6.87
C SER A 73 14.14 -15.28 -7.97
#